data_AF-A0A2K9UYZ4-F1
#
_entry.id   AF-A0A2K9UYZ4-F1
#
_cell.length_a   1.000
_cell.length_b   1.000
_cell.length_c   1.000
_cell.angle_alpha   90.00
_cell.angle_beta   90.00
_cell.angle_gamma   90.00
#
_symmetry.space_group_name_H-M   'P 1'
#
loop_
_entity.id
_entity.type
_entity.pdbx_description
1 polymer ?
#
loop_
_entity_poly.entity_id
_entity_poly.type
_entity_poly.pdbx_seq_one_letter_code
_entity_poly.pdbx_strand_id
1 'polypeptide(L)'
;MAQDLQTNTFRLLDTDNRIVLPTNSPIRMIVTAADVLHSWTVPSLGVKTDATPGRLNQVSFSINRPGILYGQCSEICGANHSFMPITIEGVMTNQFINWVSKMSDSSDD
;
A
#
# COMPACT_ATOMS: atom_id res chain seq x y z
N MET A 1 -14.85 -8.99 16.27
CA MET A 1 -13.45 -9.11 16.71
C MET A 1 -12.81 -7.74 16.56
N ALA A 2 -12.64 -7.03 17.67
CA ALA A 2 -12.16 -5.64 17.71
C ALA A 2 -11.19 -5.46 18.89
N GLN A 3 -10.29 -6.43 19.09
CA GLN A 3 -9.56 -6.57 20.35
C GLN A 3 -8.06 -6.23 20.28
N ASP A 4 -7.51 -5.87 19.11
CA ASP A 4 -6.08 -5.54 18.95
C ASP A 4 -5.80 -4.14 18.35
N LEU A 5 -6.73 -3.20 18.45
CA LEU A 5 -6.46 -1.82 18.03
C LEU A 5 -5.62 -1.12 19.11
N GLN A 6 -4.34 -0.88 18.84
CA GLN A 6 -3.57 0.14 19.57
C GLN A 6 -4.38 1.45 19.54
N THR A 7 -4.40 2.16 20.66
CA THR A 7 -5.34 3.24 21.02
C THR A 7 -5.38 4.45 20.08
N ASN A 8 -4.62 4.45 18.98
CA ASN A 8 -4.44 5.58 18.08
C ASN A 8 -4.46 5.23 16.58
N THR A 9 -5.08 4.10 16.22
CA THR A 9 -5.16 3.63 14.82
C THR A 9 -6.53 3.90 14.20
N PHE A 10 -6.58 4.13 12.88
CA PHE A 10 -7.85 4.31 12.18
C PHE A 10 -8.50 2.95 11.89
N ARG A 11 -9.70 2.75 12.44
CA ARG A 11 -10.50 1.54 12.23
C ARG A 11 -10.72 1.31 10.72
N LEU A 12 -10.41 0.10 10.25
CA LEU A 12 -10.53 -0.35 8.84
C LEU A 12 -9.61 0.32 7.81
N LEU A 13 -8.66 1.17 8.24
CA LEU A 13 -7.71 1.84 7.34
C LEU A 13 -6.26 1.43 7.58
N ASP A 14 -5.92 1.07 8.81
CA ASP A 14 -4.56 0.61 9.11
C ASP A 14 -4.36 -0.85 8.70
N THR A 15 -3.13 -1.17 8.33
CA THR A 15 -2.66 -2.52 7.99
C THR A 15 -1.54 -2.91 8.94
N ASP A 16 -1.32 -4.21 9.10
CA ASP A 16 -0.21 -4.79 9.85
C ASP A 16 1.15 -4.41 9.22
N ASN A 17 1.25 -4.55 7.90
CA ASN A 17 2.44 -4.27 7.11
C ASN A 17 2.17 -3.15 6.11
N ARG A 18 2.77 -1.99 6.37
CA ARG A 18 2.64 -0.82 5.50
C ARG A 18 3.63 -0.90 4.34
N ILE A 19 3.23 -0.38 3.19
CA ILE A 19 4.11 -0.25 2.04
C ILE A 19 5.04 0.95 2.29
N VAL A 20 6.30 0.69 2.62
CA VAL A 20 7.31 1.73 2.86
C VAL A 20 7.87 2.22 1.52
N LEU A 21 7.85 3.53 1.27
CA LEU A 21 8.29 4.12 0.00
C LEU A 21 9.12 5.39 0.24
N PRO A 22 10.14 5.66 -0.60
CA PRO A 22 10.97 6.85 -0.46
C PRO A 22 10.23 8.11 -0.95
N THR A 23 10.35 9.20 -0.21
CA THR A 23 9.89 10.53 -0.65
C THR A 23 10.79 11.11 -1.76
N ASN A 24 10.25 12.05 -2.53
CA ASN A 24 10.94 12.80 -3.59
C ASN A 24 11.61 11.93 -4.67
N SER A 25 11.12 10.71 -4.84
CA SER A 25 11.60 9.78 -5.86
C SER A 25 10.43 9.34 -6.74
N PRO A 26 10.60 9.23 -8.07
CA PRO A 26 9.57 8.70 -8.95
C PRO A 26 9.41 7.20 -8.70
N ILE A 27 8.18 6.76 -8.43
CA ILE A 27 7.84 5.38 -8.13
C ILE A 27 6.99 4.85 -9.27
N ARG A 28 7.37 3.69 -9.81
CA ARG A 28 6.57 2.93 -10.77
C ARG A 28 5.99 1.72 -10.05
N MET A 29 4.67 1.65 -9.97
CA MET A 29 3.95 0.50 -9.43
C MET A 29 3.34 -0.32 -10.55
N ILE A 30 3.46 -1.65 -10.43
CA ILE A 30 2.76 -2.61 -11.28
C ILE A 30 1.67 -3.26 -10.44
N VAL A 31 0.43 -3.18 -10.90
CA VAL A 31 -0.78 -3.64 -10.20
C VAL A 31 -1.43 -4.74 -11.02
N THR A 32 -1.72 -5.86 -10.37
CA THR A 32 -2.45 -7.02 -10.92
C THR A 32 -3.18 -7.74 -9.79
N ALA A 33 -4.06 -8.68 -10.12
CA ALA A 33 -4.78 -9.50 -9.15
C ALA A 33 -4.55 -10.99 -9.44
N ALA A 34 -4.59 -11.81 -8.39
CA ALA A 34 -4.43 -13.26 -8.50
C ALA A 34 -5.77 -14.01 -8.62
N ASP A 35 -6.87 -13.37 -8.27
CA ASP A 35 -8.20 -13.97 -8.14
C ASP A 35 -9.27 -13.25 -8.98
N VAL A 36 -9.85 -12.17 -8.46
CA VAL A 36 -10.93 -11.39 -9.07
C VAL A 36 -10.47 -9.96 -9.33
N LEU A 37 -11.37 -9.10 -9.80
CA LEU A 37 -11.08 -7.69 -9.94
C LEU A 37 -10.94 -7.03 -8.57
N HIS A 38 -9.89 -6.22 -8.43
CA HIS A 38 -9.74 -5.25 -7.35
C HIS A 38 -9.34 -3.91 -7.96
N SER A 39 -9.21 -2.87 -7.15
CA SER A 39 -8.65 -1.58 -7.61
C SER A 39 -7.82 -0.94 -6.53
N TRP A 40 -6.54 -0.72 -6.84
CA TRP A 40 -5.56 -0.15 -5.94
C TRP A 40 -5.66 1.38 -6.00
N THR A 41 -6.10 1.99 -4.90
CA THR A 41 -6.39 3.43 -4.84
C THR A 41 -5.76 4.06 -3.61
N VAL A 42 -5.05 5.17 -3.82
CA VAL A 42 -4.55 6.07 -2.77
C VAL A 42 -4.95 7.50 -3.11
N PRO A 43 -6.07 8.01 -2.55
CA PRO A 43 -6.66 9.28 -2.97
C PRO A 43 -5.74 10.49 -2.81
N SER A 44 -4.94 10.53 -1.74
CA SER A 44 -4.00 11.63 -1.47
C SER A 44 -2.85 11.73 -2.48
N LEU A 45 -2.57 10.64 -3.20
CA LEU A 45 -1.62 10.61 -4.32
C LEU A 45 -2.29 10.82 -5.67
N GLY A 46 -3.64 10.88 -5.71
CA GLY A 46 -4.40 10.97 -6.96
C GLY A 46 -4.31 9.70 -7.81
N VAL A 47 -4.04 8.55 -7.20
CA VAL A 47 -3.80 7.29 -7.93
C VAL A 47 -4.96 6.33 -7.70
N LYS A 48 -5.50 5.81 -8.80
CA LYS A 48 -6.43 4.67 -8.83
C LYS A 48 -6.07 3.81 -10.04
N THR A 49 -5.88 2.51 -9.84
CA THR A 49 -5.57 1.58 -10.92
C THR A 49 -6.14 0.21 -10.65
N ASP A 50 -6.89 -0.33 -11.60
CA ASP A 50 -7.53 -1.64 -11.44
C ASP A 50 -6.50 -2.76 -11.44
N ALA A 51 -6.66 -3.68 -10.50
CA ALA A 51 -5.92 -4.93 -10.42
C ALA A 51 -6.74 -5.99 -11.16
N THR A 52 -6.30 -6.33 -12.37
CA THR A 52 -7.03 -7.22 -13.29
C THR A 52 -6.25 -8.53 -13.45
N PRO A 53 -6.85 -9.70 -13.17
CA PRO A 53 -6.18 -10.98 -13.38
C PRO A 53 -5.70 -11.14 -14.81
N GLY A 54 -4.44 -11.55 -14.98
CA GLY A 54 -3.81 -11.71 -16.29
C GLY A 54 -3.34 -10.42 -16.98
N ARG A 55 -3.44 -9.25 -16.31
CA ARG A 55 -2.96 -7.97 -16.84
C ARG A 55 -2.10 -7.22 -15.81
N LEU A 56 -0.96 -6.72 -16.27
CA LEU A 56 -0.03 -5.91 -15.49
C LEU A 56 -0.27 -4.43 -15.80
N ASN A 57 -1.05 -3.74 -14.95
CA ASN A 57 -1.27 -2.31 -15.11
C ASN A 57 -0.14 -1.52 -14.44
N GLN A 58 0.39 -0.51 -15.14
CA GLN A 58 1.45 0.34 -14.60
C GLN A 58 0.89 1.69 -14.21
N VAL A 59 1.32 2.21 -13.06
CA VAL A 59 1.06 3.58 -12.64
C VAL A 59 2.31 4.20 -12.03
N SER A 60 2.49 5.51 -12.23
CA SER A 60 3.64 6.25 -11.72
C SER A 60 3.18 7.38 -10.81
N PHE A 61 3.84 7.54 -9.67
CA PHE A 61 3.57 8.62 -8.71
C PHE A 61 4.84 8.99 -7.92
N SER A 62 4.77 10.07 -7.14
CA SER A 62 5.83 10.47 -6.21
C SER A 62 5.22 10.96 -4.90
N ILE A 63 5.91 10.72 -3.79
CA ILE A 63 5.49 11.19 -2.46
C ILE A 63 6.32 12.43 -2.10
N ASN A 64 5.68 13.59 -1.94
CA ASN A 64 6.40 14.86 -1.73
C ASN A 64 6.74 15.14 -0.26
N ARG A 65 6.06 14.48 0.69
CA ARG A 65 6.22 14.72 2.12
C ARG A 65 6.19 13.38 2.87
N PRO A 66 7.05 13.20 3.90
CA PRO A 66 6.97 12.03 4.76
C PRO A 66 5.63 11.93 5.48
N GLY A 67 5.20 10.71 5.78
CA GLY A 67 3.96 10.45 6.52
C GLY A 67 3.20 9.23 6.04
N ILE A 68 2.07 8.96 6.68
CA ILE A 68 1.21 7.82 6.37
C ILE A 68 0.10 8.26 5.41
N LEU A 69 -0.09 7.50 4.33
CA LEU A 69 -1.13 7.70 3.33
C LEU A 69 -2.03 6.47 3.31
N TYR A 70 -3.34 6.69 3.25
CA TYR A 70 -4.34 5.62 3.29
C TYR A 70 -5.07 5.49 1.96
N GLY A 71 -5.50 4.27 1.70
CA GLY A 71 -6.26 3.87 0.53
C GLY A 71 -7.19 2.69 0.85
N GLN A 72 -8.09 2.38 -0.07
CA GLN A 72 -8.97 1.22 0.04
C GLN A 72 -9.24 0.63 -1.34
N CYS A 73 -9.59 -0.66 -1.40
CA CYS A 73 -10.04 -1.28 -2.63
C CYS A 73 -11.23 -0.50 -3.22
N SER A 74 -11.15 -0.17 -4.52
CA SER A 74 -12.16 0.66 -5.21
C SER A 74 -12.90 -0.08 -6.33
N GLU A 75 -12.94 -1.42 -6.25
CA GLU A 75 -13.67 -2.30 -7.17
C GLU A 75 -14.27 -3.48 -6.38
N ILE A 76 -15.54 -3.80 -6.64
CA ILE A 76 -16.27 -4.82 -5.86
C ILE A 76 -15.61 -6.20 -6.01
N CYS A 77 -15.11 -6.77 -4.90
CA CYS A 77 -14.29 -7.99 -4.93
C CYS A 77 -14.79 -9.10 -3.98
N GLY A 78 -16.01 -9.01 -3.48
CA GLY A 78 -16.65 -10.02 -2.64
C GLY A 78 -16.95 -9.54 -1.21
N ALA A 79 -17.18 -10.49 -0.29
CA ALA A 79 -17.70 -10.21 1.05
C ALA A 79 -16.82 -9.26 1.87
N ASN A 80 -15.50 -9.37 1.71
CA ASN A 80 -14.54 -8.56 2.47
C ASN A 80 -14.04 -7.32 1.72
N HIS A 81 -14.75 -6.88 0.69
CA HIS A 81 -14.35 -5.74 -0.15
C HIS A 81 -14.01 -4.47 0.66
N SER A 82 -14.80 -4.16 1.70
CA SER A 82 -14.56 -2.99 2.56
C SER A 82 -13.46 -3.15 3.62
N PHE A 83 -12.84 -4.33 3.69
CA PHE A 83 -11.91 -4.73 4.76
C PHE A 83 -10.50 -5.05 4.26
N MET A 84 -10.14 -4.55 3.07
CA MET A 84 -8.80 -4.66 2.50
C MET A 84 -8.21 -3.26 2.20
N PRO A 85 -7.81 -2.51 3.25
CA PRO A 85 -7.22 -1.19 3.08
C PRO A 85 -5.79 -1.26 2.53
N ILE A 86 -5.29 -0.10 2.12
CA ILE A 86 -3.93 0.13 1.66
C ILE A 86 -3.33 1.18 2.59
N THR A 87 -2.14 0.91 3.13
CA THR A 87 -1.39 1.89 3.93
C THR A 87 0.01 2.04 3.36
N ILE A 88 0.40 3.27 3.02
CA ILE A 88 1.73 3.64 2.54
C ILE A 88 2.42 4.50 3.59
N GLU A 89 3.68 4.22 3.87
CA GLU A 89 4.54 5.07 4.68
C GLU A 89 5.61 5.74 3.80
N GLY A 90 5.49 7.05 3.61
CA GLY A 90 6.51 7.86 2.96
C GLY A 90 7.64 8.18 3.93
N VAL A 91 8.86 7.70 3.65
CA VAL A 91 10.06 7.92 4.46
C VAL A 91 11.17 8.59 3.67
N MET A 92 12.19 9.13 4.35
CA MET A 92 13.36 9.67 3.65
C MET A 92 14.13 8.54 2.94
N THR A 93 14.78 8.84 1.80
CA THR A 93 15.49 7.82 1.00
C THR A 93 16.50 7.00 1.80
N ASN A 94 17.26 7.63 2.71
CA ASN A 94 18.22 6.92 3.58
C ASN A 94 17.52 5.92 4.52
N GLN A 95 16.35 6.28 5.05
CA GLN A 95 15.56 5.37 5.90
C GLN A 95 14.99 4.23 5.09
N PHE A 96 14.53 4.49 3.87
CA PHE A 96 14.06 3.46 2.94
C PHE A 96 15.16 2.44 2.64
N ILE A 97 16.37 2.89 2.29
CA ILE A 97 17.51 1.99 2.02
C ILE A 97 17.83 1.11 3.24
N ASN A 98 17.86 1.71 4.44
CA ASN A 98 18.08 0.95 5.67
C ASN A 98 16.97 -0.06 5.96
N TRP A 99 15.71 0.31 5.68
CA TRP A 99 14.57 -0.59 5.84
C TRP A 99 14.64 -1.77 4.88
N VAL A 100 14.93 -1.52 3.60
CA VAL A 100 15.12 -2.58 2.59
C VAL A 100 16.23 -3.54 3.00
N SER A 101 17.36 -3.02 3.48
CA SER A 101 18.51 -3.84 3.90
C SER A 101 18.15 -4.77 5.07
N LYS A 102 17.36 -4.28 6.04
CA LYS A 102 16.89 -5.12 7.16
C LYS A 102 15.89 -6.17 6.71
N MET A 103 15.02 -5.83 5.75
CA MET A 103 14.01 -6.75 5.24
C MET A 103 14.66 -7.90 4.45
N SER A 104 15.71 -7.63 3.67
CA SER A 104 16.45 -8.66 2.95
C SER A 104 17.14 -9.66 3.88
N ASP A 105 17.65 -9.20 5.03
CA ASP A 105 18.31 -10.08 6.00
C ASP A 105 17.31 -11.00 6.73
N SER A 106 16.03 -10.62 6.77
CA SER A 106 14.96 -11.39 7.44
C SER A 106 14.27 -12.42 6.56
N SER A 107 14.55 -12.46 5.25
CA SER A 107 13.89 -13.37 4.30
C SER A 107 14.59 -14.72 4.08
N ASP A 108 15.65 -15.00 4.85
CA ASP A 108 16.46 -16.22 4.73
C ASP A 108 16.00 -17.38 5.65
N ASP A 109 14.82 -17.28 6.28
CA ASP A 109 14.18 -18.34 7.08
C ASP A 109 13.07 -19.09 6.31
#